data_AF-A0A4R3K666-F1
#
_entry.id   AF-A0A4R3K666-F1
#
_cell.length_a   1.000
_cell.length_b   1.000
_cell.length_c   1.000
_cell.angle_alpha   90.00
_cell.angle_beta   90.00
_cell.angle_gamma   90.00
#
_symmetry.space_group_name_H-M   'P 1'
#
loop_
_entity.id
_entity.type
_entity.pdbx_description
1 polymer ?
#
loop_
_entity_poly.entity_id
_entity_poly.type
_entity_poly.pdbx_seq_one_letter_code
_entity_poly.pdbx_strand_id
1 'polypeptide(L)'
;MRIRIALTAMLLLAAALLMGMKSTPTNIEFSCNGLKLDDDYATMEKAFGKPWYSDNRMVYGRSVDYYVYHDKTVIGIAKKTGKVVDIVLNDRKYTLAKGVMIGATPYKMQSVYGKGERMNLDGNNYFIYNSQTAPKQRLLLQLDPMEDFLIGVRLTSLPLDDEDADAAMYDDDQAEVDELHTGEIDTSAVTTDKNHDANAKIRINYKKSW
;
A
#
# COMPACT_ATOMS: atom_id res chain seq x y z
N MET A 1 -3.69 -41.49 -26.53
CA MET A 1 -3.64 -40.04 -26.85
C MET A 1 -4.38 -39.14 -25.83
N ARG A 2 -5.13 -39.68 -24.84
CA ARG A 2 -5.84 -38.86 -23.84
C ARG A 2 -5.05 -38.57 -22.54
N ILE A 3 -4.03 -39.39 -22.24
CA ILE A 3 -3.21 -39.25 -21.02
C ILE A 3 -2.13 -38.17 -21.17
N ARG A 4 -1.61 -37.94 -22.39
CA ARG A 4 -0.58 -36.91 -22.64
C ARG A 4 -1.14 -35.48 -22.62
N ILE A 5 -2.42 -35.29 -22.95
CA ILE A 5 -3.09 -33.98 -22.94
C ILE A 5 -3.46 -33.57 -21.50
N ALA A 6 -3.83 -34.54 -20.65
CA ALA A 6 -4.09 -34.30 -19.24
C ALA A 6 -2.82 -33.92 -18.46
N LEU A 7 -1.66 -34.52 -18.79
CA LEU A 7 -0.40 -34.19 -18.12
C LEU A 7 0.12 -32.79 -18.49
N THR A 8 -0.07 -32.34 -19.74
CA THR A 8 0.33 -30.99 -20.17
C THR A 8 -0.60 -29.91 -19.63
N ALA A 9 -1.91 -30.19 -19.48
CA ALA A 9 -2.85 -29.26 -18.86
C ALA A 9 -2.61 -29.11 -17.35
N MET A 10 -2.18 -30.16 -16.66
CA MET A 10 -1.85 -30.11 -15.22
C MET A 10 -0.51 -29.39 -14.94
N LEU A 11 0.44 -29.42 -15.88
CA LEU A 11 1.70 -28.68 -15.77
C LEU A 11 1.53 -27.17 -16.06
N LEU A 12 0.58 -26.81 -16.93
CA LEU A 12 0.23 -25.41 -17.21
C LEU A 12 -0.58 -24.76 -16.09
N LEU A 13 -1.39 -25.53 -15.35
CA LEU A 13 -2.13 -25.02 -14.18
C LEU A 13 -1.24 -24.80 -12.95
N ALA A 14 -0.08 -25.48 -12.87
CA ALA A 14 0.90 -25.28 -11.80
C ALA A 14 1.83 -24.07 -12.02
N ALA A 15 1.95 -23.58 -13.25
CA ALA A 15 2.76 -22.40 -13.58
C ALA A 15 2.06 -21.08 -13.27
N ALA A 16 0.73 -21.05 -13.21
CA ALA A 16 -0.05 -19.85 -12.91
C ALA A 16 -0.08 -19.48 -11.41
N LEU A 17 0.40 -20.36 -10.51
CA LEU A 17 0.38 -20.15 -9.07
C LEU A 17 1.67 -19.56 -8.49
N LEU A 18 2.64 -19.19 -9.33
CA LEU A 18 3.96 -18.69 -8.89
C LEU A 18 4.27 -17.24 -9.26
N MET A 19 3.35 -16.52 -9.90
CA MET A 19 3.54 -15.08 -10.20
C MET A 19 2.98 -14.15 -9.11
N GLY A 20 2.80 -14.65 -7.89
CA GLY A 20 2.70 -13.75 -6.74
C GLY A 20 4.12 -13.29 -6.38
N MET A 21 4.41 -12.00 -6.54
CA MET A 21 5.64 -11.36 -6.08
C MET A 21 5.92 -11.78 -4.62
N LYS A 22 6.84 -12.72 -4.38
CA LYS A 22 7.15 -13.21 -3.03
C LYS A 22 8.25 -12.35 -2.42
N SER A 23 7.90 -11.10 -2.19
CA SER A 23 8.67 -10.17 -1.37
C SER A 23 8.91 -10.79 0.00
N THR A 24 10.15 -10.71 0.46
CA THR A 24 10.56 -11.39 1.69
C THR A 24 10.04 -10.62 2.91
N PRO A 25 9.22 -11.25 3.77
CA PRO A 25 8.76 -10.61 4.98
C PRO A 25 9.94 -10.39 5.94
N THR A 26 10.09 -9.17 6.45
CA THR A 26 11.15 -8.81 7.40
C THR A 26 10.58 -8.32 8.73
N ASN A 27 11.28 -8.58 9.82
CA ASN A 27 10.86 -8.16 11.18
C ASN A 27 11.22 -6.70 11.45
N ILE A 28 11.94 -6.07 10.53
CA ILE A 28 12.39 -4.70 10.69
C ILE A 28 11.23 -3.77 10.41
N GLU A 29 10.93 -2.95 11.41
CA GLU A 29 9.98 -1.87 11.26
C GLU A 29 10.55 -0.80 10.32
N PHE A 30 9.82 -0.51 9.25
CA PHE A 30 10.26 0.46 8.25
C PHE A 30 10.07 1.88 8.76
N SER A 31 11.16 2.60 8.92
CA SER A 31 11.16 4.02 9.31
C SER A 31 12.34 4.75 8.70
N CYS A 32 12.18 6.05 8.53
CA CYS A 32 13.26 6.95 8.16
C CYS A 32 13.18 8.23 8.98
N ASN A 33 14.29 8.60 9.62
CA ASN A 33 14.38 9.79 10.48
C ASN A 33 13.27 9.85 11.56
N GLY A 34 12.82 8.69 12.04
CA GLY A 34 11.73 8.55 13.00
C GLY A 34 10.31 8.58 12.41
N LEU A 35 10.15 8.88 11.12
CA LEU A 35 8.87 8.82 10.42
C LEU A 35 8.58 7.42 9.88
N LYS A 36 7.33 6.98 10.02
CA LYS A 36 6.81 5.70 9.54
C LYS A 36 5.59 5.93 8.63
N LEU A 37 5.18 4.86 7.95
CA LEU A 37 3.86 4.82 7.34
C LEU A 37 2.80 4.85 8.46
N ASP A 38 1.62 5.38 8.15
CA ASP A 38 0.49 5.61 9.07
C ASP A 38 0.69 6.70 10.16
N ASP A 39 1.86 7.35 10.17
CA ASP A 39 2.07 8.59 10.91
C ASP A 39 1.28 9.76 10.29
N ASP A 40 1.23 10.89 10.99
CA ASP A 40 0.51 12.09 10.55
C ASP A 40 1.44 13.20 10.04
N TYR A 41 0.84 14.27 9.53
CA TYR A 41 1.55 15.46 9.05
C TYR A 41 2.43 16.10 10.14
N ALA A 42 1.98 16.14 11.40
CA ALA A 42 2.73 16.76 12.48
C ALA A 42 4.04 16.01 12.76
N THR A 43 3.98 14.67 12.71
CA THR A 43 5.15 13.80 12.84
C THR A 43 6.09 13.96 11.64
N MET A 44 5.52 14.06 10.43
CA MET A 44 6.28 14.35 9.21
C MET A 44 7.03 15.68 9.30
N GLU A 45 6.35 16.76 9.69
CA GLU A 45 6.95 18.10 9.81
C GLU A 45 8.03 18.12 10.90
N LYS A 46 7.84 17.39 12.00
CA LYS A 46 8.88 17.24 13.03
C LYS A 46 10.12 16.51 12.52
N ALA A 47 9.94 15.50 11.67
CA ALA A 47 11.04 14.69 11.14
C ALA A 47 11.78 15.36 9.97
N PHE A 48 11.07 16.01 9.05
CA PHE A 48 11.65 16.53 7.80
C PHE A 48 11.65 18.06 7.72
N GLY A 49 11.01 18.73 8.67
CA GLY A 49 10.76 20.16 8.62
C GLY A 49 9.64 20.51 7.64
N LYS A 50 9.54 21.81 7.36
CA LYS A 50 8.51 22.34 6.46
C LYS A 50 8.82 21.97 5.00
N PRO A 51 7.85 21.45 4.25
CA PRO A 51 8.04 21.15 2.84
C PRO A 51 8.18 22.42 2.00
N TRP A 52 8.83 22.30 0.84
CA TRP A 52 9.01 23.41 -0.09
C TRP A 52 7.70 23.75 -0.80
N TYR A 53 7.01 22.72 -1.29
CA TYR A 53 5.68 22.84 -1.85
C TYR A 53 4.92 21.52 -1.70
N SER A 54 3.64 21.54 -2.05
CA SER A 54 2.81 20.33 -2.12
C SER A 54 2.03 20.27 -3.44
N ASP A 55 1.78 19.07 -3.93
CA ASP A 55 0.89 18.80 -5.04
C ASP A 55 -0.03 17.60 -4.76
N ASN A 56 -1.25 17.63 -5.29
CA ASN A 56 -2.18 16.51 -5.16
C ASN A 56 -2.05 15.60 -6.38
N ARG A 57 -1.99 14.28 -6.15
CA ARG A 57 -1.93 13.27 -7.22
C ARG A 57 -2.93 12.16 -6.96
N MET A 58 -3.45 11.60 -8.04
CA MET A 58 -4.25 10.38 -8.01
C MET A 58 -3.33 9.19 -8.29
N VAL A 59 -3.23 8.25 -7.35
CA VAL A 59 -2.40 7.05 -7.47
C VAL A 59 -3.31 5.84 -7.29
N TYR A 60 -3.54 5.08 -8.37
CA TYR A 60 -4.46 3.94 -8.39
C TYR A 60 -5.84 4.26 -7.76
N GLY A 61 -6.44 5.39 -8.14
CA GLY A 61 -7.73 5.83 -7.60
C GLY A 61 -7.69 6.46 -6.20
N ARG A 62 -6.52 6.53 -5.56
CA ARG A 62 -6.33 7.16 -4.25
C ARG A 62 -5.80 8.58 -4.38
N SER A 63 -6.49 9.55 -3.77
CA SER A 63 -6.01 10.94 -3.71
C SER A 63 -4.95 11.10 -2.61
N VAL A 64 -3.75 11.50 -3.01
CA VAL A 64 -2.58 11.64 -2.14
C VAL A 64 -2.04 13.07 -2.28
N ASP A 65 -1.88 13.76 -1.15
CA ASP A 65 -1.16 15.04 -1.08
C ASP A 65 0.33 14.74 -0.88
N TYR A 66 1.14 15.09 -1.89
CA TYR A 66 2.58 14.90 -1.89
C TYR A 66 3.29 16.19 -1.48
N TYR A 67 4.14 16.08 -0.47
CA TYR A 67 4.96 17.15 0.08
C TYR A 67 6.40 16.97 -0.39
N VAL A 68 6.93 17.98 -1.09
CA VAL A 68 8.22 17.91 -1.77
C VAL A 68 9.24 18.79 -1.05
N TYR A 69 10.45 18.26 -0.88
CA TYR A 69 11.57 18.92 -0.22
C TYR A 69 12.70 19.24 -1.22
N HIS A 70 13.58 20.18 -0.87
CA HIS A 70 14.66 20.66 -1.75
C HIS A 70 15.67 19.58 -2.17
N ASP A 71 15.82 18.54 -1.37
CA ASP A 71 16.68 17.38 -1.61
C ASP A 71 16.02 16.31 -2.48
N LYS A 72 14.87 16.62 -3.10
CA LYS A 72 14.03 15.70 -3.88
C LYS A 72 13.41 14.56 -3.06
N THR A 73 13.38 14.70 -1.74
CA THR A 73 12.53 13.86 -0.88
C THR A 73 11.08 14.22 -1.12
N VAL A 74 10.24 13.20 -1.18
CA VAL A 74 8.80 13.33 -1.41
C VAL A 74 8.07 12.47 -0.40
N ILE A 75 7.09 13.04 0.30
CA ILE A 75 6.28 12.34 1.30
C ILE A 75 4.81 12.49 0.92
N GLY A 76 4.11 11.39 0.72
CA GLY A 76 2.69 11.33 0.38
C GLY A 76 1.83 11.06 1.61
N ILE A 77 0.81 11.89 1.80
CA ILE A 77 -0.23 11.70 2.80
C ILE A 77 -1.56 11.43 2.09
N ALA A 78 -2.21 10.33 2.44
CA ALA A 78 -3.52 9.99 1.89
C ALA A 78 -4.56 11.00 2.39
N LYS A 79 -5.29 11.60 1.44
CA LYS A 79 -6.25 12.67 1.75
C LYS A 79 -7.44 12.19 2.58
N LYS A 80 -7.85 10.93 2.39
CA LYS A 80 -8.97 10.30 3.12
C LYS A 80 -8.67 10.17 4.61
N THR A 81 -7.45 9.71 4.95
CA THR A 81 -7.08 9.33 6.32
C THR A 81 -6.17 10.34 7.02
N GLY A 82 -5.56 11.26 6.27
CA GLY A 82 -4.54 12.18 6.81
C GLY A 82 -3.26 11.47 7.23
N LYS A 83 -3.01 10.25 6.73
CA LYS A 83 -1.89 9.40 7.11
C LYS A 83 -0.81 9.30 6.04
N VAL A 84 0.45 9.20 6.46
CA VAL A 84 1.59 8.98 5.57
C VAL A 84 1.47 7.60 4.92
N VAL A 85 1.42 7.59 3.59
CA VAL A 85 1.27 6.37 2.78
C VAL A 85 2.44 6.14 1.81
N ASP A 86 3.29 7.14 1.61
CA ASP A 86 4.42 7.06 0.69
C ASP A 86 5.57 7.94 1.18
N ILE A 87 6.80 7.43 1.17
CA ILE A 87 8.02 8.17 1.51
C ILE A 87 9.07 7.79 0.49
N VAL A 88 9.54 8.76 -0.30
CA VAL A 88 10.56 8.57 -1.35
C VAL A 88 11.78 9.40 -0.99
N LEU A 89 12.94 8.75 -0.88
CA LEU A 89 14.21 9.34 -0.49
C LEU A 89 15.26 9.10 -1.58
N ASN A 90 15.97 10.16 -1.96
CA ASN A 90 17.03 10.12 -2.96
C ASN A 90 18.35 10.75 -2.48
N ASP A 91 18.42 11.12 -1.20
CA ASP A 91 19.55 11.85 -0.61
C ASP A 91 20.28 11.01 0.45
N ARG A 92 21.60 11.14 0.49
CA ARG A 92 22.50 10.43 1.43
C ARG A 92 22.36 10.91 2.87
N LYS A 93 21.79 12.09 3.13
CA LYS A 93 21.65 12.59 4.50
C LYS A 93 20.68 11.76 5.34
N TYR A 94 19.79 10.99 4.70
CA TYR A 94 18.86 10.10 5.39
C TYR A 94 19.45 8.71 5.58
N THR A 95 19.17 8.15 6.76
CA THR A 95 19.64 6.84 7.16
C THR A 95 18.46 5.97 7.56
N LEU A 96 18.40 4.77 6.99
CA LEU A 96 17.48 3.71 7.36
C LEU A 96 18.06 2.85 8.50
N ALA A 97 17.32 1.80 8.87
CA ALA A 97 17.72 0.84 9.88
C ALA A 97 19.19 0.37 9.71
N LYS A 98 19.91 0.31 10.84
CA LYS A 98 21.29 -0.18 10.93
C LYS A 98 22.28 0.50 9.96
N GLY A 99 22.05 1.78 9.65
CA GLY A 99 22.99 2.60 8.89
C GLY A 99 22.93 2.40 7.38
N VAL A 100 21.85 1.83 6.84
CA VAL A 100 21.67 1.74 5.38
C VAL A 100 21.33 3.13 4.86
N MET A 101 22.07 3.60 3.86
CA MET A 101 21.91 4.91 3.24
C MET A 101 22.19 4.81 1.74
N ILE A 102 21.82 5.84 0.98
CA ILE A 102 22.12 5.91 -0.46
C ILE A 102 23.64 5.67 -0.70
N GLY A 103 23.94 4.80 -1.65
CA GLY A 103 25.28 4.26 -1.95
C GLY A 103 25.61 2.94 -1.24
N ALA A 104 24.72 2.39 -0.40
CA ALA A 104 24.92 1.09 0.22
C ALA A 104 25.05 -0.03 -0.82
N THR A 105 25.92 -1.00 -0.54
CA THR A 105 26.12 -2.18 -1.39
C THR A 105 24.98 -3.18 -1.23
N PRO A 106 24.72 -4.06 -2.22
CA PRO A 106 23.78 -5.18 -2.09
C PRO A 106 24.03 -6.02 -0.84
N TYR A 107 25.30 -6.30 -0.55
CA TYR A 107 25.70 -7.03 0.66
C TYR A 107 25.25 -6.31 1.94
N LYS A 108 25.47 -4.99 2.04
CA LYS A 108 25.04 -4.22 3.20
C LYS A 108 23.52 -4.22 3.35
N MET A 109 22.77 -4.00 2.28
CA MET A 109 21.31 -4.03 2.30
C MET A 109 20.77 -5.39 2.76
N GLN A 110 21.26 -6.48 2.15
CA GLN A 110 20.78 -7.83 2.45
C GLN A 110 21.21 -8.32 3.85
N SER A 111 22.36 -7.86 4.36
CA SER A 111 22.77 -8.14 5.75
C SER A 111 21.81 -7.55 6.79
N VAL A 112 21.10 -6.48 6.43
CA VAL A 112 20.14 -5.80 7.31
C VAL A 112 18.76 -6.40 7.14
N TYR A 113 18.23 -6.41 5.91
CA TYR A 113 16.82 -6.76 5.65
C TYR A 113 16.59 -8.23 5.33
N GLY A 114 17.65 -9.01 5.14
CA GLY A 114 17.59 -10.37 4.63
C GLY A 114 17.74 -10.40 3.11
N LYS A 115 17.59 -11.60 2.52
CA LYS A 115 17.70 -11.76 1.07
C LYS A 115 16.47 -11.15 0.39
N GLY A 116 16.63 -10.01 -0.27
CA GLY A 116 15.57 -9.38 -1.06
C GLY A 116 15.35 -10.07 -2.41
N GLU A 117 14.10 -10.15 -2.84
CA GLU A 117 13.76 -10.50 -4.22
C GLU A 117 14.04 -9.29 -5.12
N ARG A 118 14.68 -9.52 -6.28
CA ARG A 118 14.96 -8.49 -7.26
C ARG A 118 13.80 -8.39 -8.24
N MET A 119 13.29 -7.17 -8.42
CA MET A 119 12.12 -6.93 -9.24
C MET A 119 12.31 -5.70 -10.12
N ASN A 120 11.81 -5.76 -11.34
CA ASN A 120 11.74 -4.60 -12.22
C ASN A 120 10.35 -3.98 -12.09
N LEU A 121 10.30 -2.71 -11.71
CA LEU A 121 9.08 -1.90 -11.65
C LEU A 121 9.34 -0.62 -12.44
N ASP A 122 8.51 -0.36 -13.44
CA ASP A 122 8.61 0.81 -14.33
C ASP A 122 10.03 1.04 -14.89
N GLY A 123 10.71 -0.04 -15.31
CA GLY A 123 12.05 0.01 -15.86
C GLY A 123 13.17 0.17 -14.82
N ASN A 124 12.84 0.29 -13.53
CA ASN A 124 13.80 0.40 -12.43
C ASN A 124 13.94 -0.93 -11.68
N ASN A 125 15.14 -1.25 -11.23
CA ASN A 125 15.40 -2.45 -10.45
C ASN A 125 15.31 -2.17 -8.95
N TYR A 126 14.62 -3.02 -8.21
CA TYR A 126 14.45 -2.90 -6.76
C TYR A 126 14.77 -4.20 -6.04
N PHE A 127 15.23 -4.10 -4.79
CA PHE A 127 14.92 -5.11 -3.78
C PHE A 127 13.64 -4.70 -3.04
N ILE A 128 12.68 -5.62 -2.92
CA ILE A 128 11.39 -5.36 -2.27
C ILE A 128 11.25 -6.24 -1.02
N TYR A 129 10.87 -5.59 0.09
CA TYR A 129 10.65 -6.23 1.38
C TYR A 129 9.26 -5.85 1.92
N ASN A 130 8.55 -6.82 2.48
CA ASN A 130 7.27 -6.57 3.15
C ASN A 130 7.46 -6.51 4.65
N SER A 131 6.66 -5.67 5.31
CA SER A 131 6.58 -5.71 6.76
C SER A 131 5.85 -6.99 7.21
N GLN A 132 6.41 -7.68 8.21
CA GLN A 132 5.74 -8.85 8.80
C GLN A 132 4.44 -8.49 9.53
N THR A 133 4.36 -7.31 10.13
CA THR A 133 3.21 -6.89 10.94
C THR A 133 2.14 -6.17 10.12
N ALA A 134 2.53 -5.59 8.98
CA ALA A 134 1.64 -4.88 8.08
C ALA A 134 2.00 -5.22 6.62
N PRO A 135 1.51 -6.35 6.06
CA PRO A 135 1.95 -6.85 4.76
C PRO A 135 1.82 -5.87 3.58
N LYS A 136 0.88 -4.92 3.66
CA LYS A 136 0.71 -3.85 2.66
C LYS A 136 1.82 -2.78 2.71
N GLN A 137 2.50 -2.65 3.84
CA GLN A 137 3.63 -1.74 4.00
C GLN A 137 4.92 -2.37 3.48
N ARG A 138 5.57 -1.66 2.57
CA ARG A 138 6.69 -2.18 1.78
C ARG A 138 7.86 -1.24 1.79
N LEU A 139 9.06 -1.83 1.79
CA LEU A 139 10.33 -1.13 1.57
C LEU A 139 10.89 -1.55 0.23
N LEU A 140 11.07 -0.56 -0.64
CA LEU A 140 11.68 -0.69 -1.96
C LEU A 140 13.05 -0.02 -1.94
N LEU A 141 14.09 -0.78 -2.26
CA LEU A 141 15.46 -0.30 -2.37
C LEU A 141 15.85 -0.30 -3.85
N GLN A 142 15.88 0.89 -4.47
CA GLN A 142 16.20 1.05 -5.89
C GLN A 142 17.70 0.84 -6.12
N LEU A 143 18.02 0.05 -7.12
CA LEU A 143 19.37 -0.36 -7.47
C LEU A 143 19.87 0.39 -8.69
N ASP A 144 21.12 0.82 -8.64
CA ASP A 144 21.85 1.23 -9.82
C ASP A 144 21.84 0.11 -10.86
N PRO A 145 21.54 0.39 -12.15
CA PRO A 145 21.42 -0.65 -13.16
C PRO A 145 22.75 -1.32 -13.54
N MET A 146 23.89 -0.68 -13.25
CA MET A 146 25.22 -1.19 -13.60
C MET A 146 25.89 -1.87 -12.40
N GLU A 147 25.86 -1.21 -11.24
CA GLU A 147 26.68 -1.59 -10.09
C GLU A 147 25.86 -2.06 -8.87
N ASP A 148 24.53 -2.04 -8.96
CA ASP A 148 23.59 -2.48 -7.92
C ASP A 148 23.70 -1.73 -6.57
N PHE A 149 24.41 -0.60 -6.51
CA PHE A 149 24.39 0.25 -5.32
C PHE A 149 23.01 0.87 -5.11
N LEU A 150 22.66 1.14 -3.85
CA LEU A 150 21.41 1.80 -3.50
C LEU A 150 21.38 3.23 -4.04
N ILE A 151 20.45 3.55 -4.93
CA ILE A 151 20.31 4.90 -5.52
C ILE A 151 19.03 5.63 -5.07
N GLY A 152 18.05 4.90 -4.57
CA GLY A 152 16.78 5.45 -4.13
C GLY A 152 16.09 4.52 -3.14
N VAL A 153 15.25 5.08 -2.29
CA VAL A 153 14.51 4.35 -1.27
C VAL A 153 13.07 4.79 -1.30
N ARG A 154 12.15 3.83 -1.24
CA ARG A 154 10.72 4.10 -1.10
C ARG A 154 10.11 3.23 -0.02
N LEU A 155 9.44 3.85 0.95
CA LEU A 155 8.56 3.16 1.90
C LEU A 155 7.13 3.49 1.48
N THR A 156 6.30 2.49 1.24
CA THR A 156 4.95 2.74 0.71
C THR A 156 3.94 1.71 1.16
N SER A 157 2.70 2.15 1.39
CA SER A 157 1.51 1.32 1.51
C SER A 157 0.60 1.41 0.28
N LEU A 158 1.02 2.19 -0.73
CA LEU A 158 0.32 2.29 -2.00
C LEU A 158 0.52 1.02 -2.85
N PRO A 159 -0.42 0.70 -3.76
CA PRO A 159 -0.23 -0.38 -4.73
C PRO A 159 1.01 -0.16 -5.59
N LEU A 160 1.68 -1.25 -6.00
CA LEU A 160 2.85 -1.17 -6.90
C LEU A 160 2.48 -1.45 -8.35
N ASP A 161 1.38 -2.16 -8.60
CA ASP A 161 0.85 -2.48 -9.91
C ASP A 161 -0.69 -2.56 -9.87
N ASP A 162 -1.29 -2.84 -11.02
CA ASP A 162 -2.75 -2.90 -11.18
C ASP A 162 -3.36 -4.08 -10.40
N GLU A 163 -2.66 -5.21 -10.29
CA GLU A 163 -3.15 -6.39 -9.57
C GLU A 163 -3.20 -6.12 -8.05
N ASP A 164 -2.15 -5.49 -7.51
CA ASP A 164 -2.13 -4.97 -6.15
C ASP A 164 -3.23 -3.93 -5.91
N ALA A 165 -3.49 -3.07 -6.91
CA ALA A 165 -4.48 -2.01 -6.81
C ALA A 165 -5.90 -2.58 -6.73
N ASP A 166 -6.20 -3.54 -7.60
CA ASP A 166 -7.48 -4.25 -7.59
C ASP A 166 -7.69 -4.95 -6.24
N ALA A 167 -6.67 -5.68 -5.74
CA ALA A 167 -6.74 -6.32 -4.43
C ALA A 167 -6.98 -5.32 -3.28
N ALA A 168 -6.33 -4.16 -3.33
CA ALA A 168 -6.47 -3.13 -2.32
C ALA A 168 -7.84 -2.42 -2.37
N MET A 169 -8.49 -2.35 -3.54
CA MET A 169 -9.82 -1.77 -3.69
C MET A 169 -10.89 -2.58 -2.93
N TYR A 170 -10.82 -3.91 -3.01
CA TYR A 170 -11.75 -4.78 -2.28
C TYR A 170 -11.63 -4.66 -0.75
N ASP A 171 -10.43 -4.38 -0.24
CA ASP A 171 -10.20 -4.23 1.20
C ASP A 171 -10.70 -2.87 1.74
N ASP A 172 -10.53 -1.78 0.99
CA ASP A 172 -11.03 -0.45 1.38
C ASP A 172 -12.57 -0.43 1.41
N ASP A 173 -13.23 -1.13 0.49
CA ASP A 173 -14.69 -1.27 0.45
C ASP A 173 -15.23 -2.10 1.63
N GLN A 174 -14.54 -3.16 2.06
CA GLN A 174 -14.95 -3.95 3.23
C GLN A 174 -14.86 -3.16 4.54
N ALA A 175 -13.81 -2.35 4.71
CA ALA A 175 -13.67 -1.49 5.88
C ALA A 175 -14.82 -0.47 5.99
N GLU A 176 -15.33 0.02 4.85
CA GLU A 176 -16.44 0.98 4.81
C GLU A 176 -17.80 0.32 5.15
N VAL A 177 -17.97 -0.97 4.81
CA VAL A 177 -19.17 -1.75 5.18
C VAL A 177 -19.19 -2.05 6.69
N ASP A 178 -18.05 -2.35 7.31
CA ASP A 178 -17.95 -2.60 8.75
C ASP A 178 -18.23 -1.36 9.60
N GLU A 179 -17.81 -0.17 9.15
CA GLU A 179 -18.13 1.10 9.84
C GLU A 179 -19.64 1.41 9.83
N LEU A 180 -20.35 1.06 8.75
CA LEU A 180 -21.80 1.27 8.63
C LEU A 180 -22.65 0.33 9.52
N HIS A 181 -22.07 -0.77 10.01
CA HIS A 181 -22.81 -1.76 10.82
C HIS A 181 -22.79 -1.50 12.34
N THR A 182 -22.07 -0.49 12.81
CA THR A 182 -21.99 -0.16 14.25
C THR A 182 -22.94 0.95 14.70
N GLY A 183 -23.63 1.61 13.76
CA GLY A 183 -24.64 2.61 14.07
C GLY A 183 -25.99 1.96 14.35
N GLU A 184 -26.35 1.79 15.62
CA GLU A 184 -27.74 1.53 16.00
C GLU A 184 -28.57 2.75 15.54
N ILE A 185 -29.40 2.56 14.52
CA ILE A 185 -30.23 3.65 13.96
C ILE A 185 -31.25 4.01 15.05
N ASP A 186 -31.14 5.22 15.60
CA ASP A 186 -32.14 5.75 16.52
C ASP A 186 -33.48 5.93 15.79
N THR A 187 -34.38 4.96 16.00
CA THR A 187 -35.72 4.94 15.44
C THR A 187 -36.75 5.66 16.31
N SER A 188 -36.32 6.33 17.40
CA SER A 188 -37.23 7.03 18.32
C SER A 188 -37.98 8.19 17.66
N ALA A 189 -37.49 8.72 16.54
CA ALA A 189 -38.17 9.73 15.74
C ALA A 189 -39.29 9.17 14.85
N VAL A 190 -39.43 7.83 14.73
CA VAL A 190 -40.56 7.20 14.04
C VAL A 190 -41.72 7.05 15.01
N THR A 191 -42.38 8.17 15.31
CA THR A 191 -43.70 8.13 15.96
C THR A 191 -44.73 7.77 14.90
N THR A 192 -45.22 6.53 14.90
CA THR A 192 -46.41 6.14 14.15
C THR A 192 -47.68 6.69 14.82
N ASP A 193 -47.78 8.01 14.93
CA ASP A 193 -49.06 8.64 15.25
C ASP A 193 -49.80 8.95 13.95
N LYS A 194 -50.34 7.87 13.38
CA LYS A 194 -51.45 7.76 12.41
C LYS A 194 -51.29 6.46 11.63
N ASN A 195 -51.71 5.35 12.23
CA ASN A 195 -52.53 4.32 11.61
C ASN A 195 -52.60 3.13 12.57
N HIS A 196 -53.62 3.13 13.41
CA HIS A 196 -53.92 2.06 14.35
C HIS A 196 -54.37 0.76 13.64
N ASP A 197 -54.46 0.70 12.31
CA ASP A 197 -54.86 -0.50 11.58
C ASP A 197 -54.13 -0.63 10.23
N ALA A 198 -52.94 -1.20 10.21
CA ALA A 198 -52.44 -1.96 9.06
C ALA A 198 -51.13 -2.67 9.40
N ASN A 199 -51.17 -3.99 9.56
CA ASN A 199 -50.02 -4.86 9.38
C ASN A 199 -49.55 -4.76 7.90
N ALA A 200 -48.78 -3.72 7.58
CA ALA A 200 -48.17 -3.58 6.26
C ALA A 200 -46.96 -4.50 6.18
N LYS A 201 -47.17 -5.72 5.66
CA LYS A 201 -46.09 -6.55 5.14
C LYS A 201 -45.39 -5.78 4.03
N ILE A 202 -44.24 -5.19 4.32
CA ILE A 202 -43.38 -4.56 3.31
C ILE A 202 -42.84 -5.69 2.43
N ARG A 203 -43.42 -5.84 1.23
CA ARG A 203 -42.84 -6.65 0.15
C ARG A 203 -42.03 -5.71 -0.72
N ILE A 204 -40.71 -5.80 -0.62
CA ILE A 204 -39.79 -5.08 -1.51
C ILE A 204 -39.78 -5.84 -2.84
N ASN A 205 -40.33 -5.24 -3.90
CA ASN A 205 -40.38 -5.82 -5.23
C ASN A 205 -39.33 -5.11 -6.09
N TYR A 206 -38.16 -5.72 -6.27
CA TYR A 206 -37.14 -5.19 -7.17
C TYR A 206 -37.57 -5.43 -8.62
N LYS A 207 -37.88 -4.35 -9.34
CA LYS A 207 -38.01 -4.40 -10.80
C LYS A 207 -36.64 -4.06 -11.40
N LYS A 208 -35.92 -5.08 -11.86
CA LYS A 208 -34.76 -4.92 -12.75
C LYS A 208 -35.24 -4.26 -14.04
N SER A 209 -34.74 -3.08 -14.35
CA SER A 209 -34.74 -2.56 -15.73
C SER A 209 -33.34 -2.81 -16.28
N TRP A 210 -33.31 -3.39 -17.48
CA TRP A 210 -32.13 -3.75 -18.26
C TRP A 210 -31.30 -2.53 -18.65
#